data_AF-A0A2W5MJX7-F1
#
_entry.id   AF-A0A2W5MJX7-F1
#
_cell.length_a   1.000
_cell.length_b   1.000
_cell.length_c   1.000
_cell.angle_alpha   90.00
_cell.angle_beta   90.00
_cell.angle_gamma   90.00
#
_symmetry.space_group_name_H-M   'P 1'
#
loop_
_entity.id
_entity.type
_entity.pdbx_description
1 polymer ?
#
loop_
_entity_poly.entity_id
_entity_poly.type
_entity_poly.pdbx_seq_one_letter_code
_entity_poly.pdbx_strand_id
1 'polypeptide(L)'
;MAGRSWIDVDDKMSPALWLASREAGRDLPADDPAVASFRALLHEADIRFSEASRMVANRAVQVQGMLAERGVKETPREVIEGLVSIGEIGERAGFGETCQHYVNARVTSPDRAAALAALKRRPLPAAAPGDEVK
;
A
#
# COMPACT_ATOMS: atom_id res chain seq x y z
N MET A 1 -7.08 8.85 -15.34
CA MET A 1 -6.08 8.54 -14.30
C MET A 1 -6.06 7.05 -13.93
N ALA A 2 -7.23 6.39 -13.89
CA ALA A 2 -7.37 4.98 -13.45
C ALA A 2 -6.45 3.95 -14.15
N GLY A 3 -6.00 4.21 -15.39
CA GLY A 3 -5.14 3.30 -16.15
C GLY A 3 -3.62 3.42 -15.90
N ARG A 4 -3.15 4.42 -15.15
CA ARG A 4 -1.71 4.54 -14.82
C ARG A 4 -1.30 3.50 -13.78
N SER A 5 -0.07 3.00 -13.88
CA SER A 5 0.54 2.05 -12.93
C SER A 5 1.44 2.72 -11.87
N TRP A 6 1.77 4.00 -12.03
CA TRP A 6 2.73 4.71 -11.17
C TRP A 6 2.44 6.21 -11.10
N ILE A 7 2.72 6.83 -9.94
CA ILE A 7 2.77 8.29 -9.73
C ILE A 7 4.23 8.74 -9.55
N ASP A 8 4.70 9.60 -10.43
CA ASP A 8 6.05 10.16 -10.37
C ASP A 8 6.19 11.26 -9.29
N VAL A 9 7.43 11.58 -8.92
CA VAL A 9 7.69 12.59 -7.87
C VAL A 9 7.20 13.99 -8.25
N ASP A 10 7.25 14.35 -9.53
CA ASP A 10 6.82 15.65 -10.05
C ASP A 10 5.33 15.70 -10.39
N ASP A 11 4.63 14.56 -10.33
CA ASP A 11 3.20 14.48 -10.61
C ASP A 11 2.41 15.15 -9.48
N LYS A 12 1.62 16.17 -9.80
CA LYS A 12 0.70 16.84 -8.85
C LYS A 12 -0.55 15.99 -8.54
N MET A 13 -0.50 14.69 -8.82
CA MET A 13 -1.62 13.78 -8.67
C MET A 13 -1.81 13.41 -7.20
N SER A 14 -3.04 13.54 -6.69
CA SER A 14 -3.36 13.07 -5.35
C SER A 14 -3.33 11.54 -5.31
N PRO A 15 -2.51 10.90 -4.44
CA PRO A 15 -2.46 9.45 -4.33
C PRO A 15 -3.81 8.84 -3.94
N ALA A 16 -4.56 9.51 -3.05
CA ALA A 16 -5.89 9.08 -2.64
C ALA A 16 -6.89 9.09 -3.80
N LEU A 17 -6.88 10.15 -4.62
CA LEU A 17 -7.76 10.25 -5.79
C LEU A 17 -7.42 9.19 -6.84
N TRP A 18 -6.12 8.96 -7.05
CA TRP A 18 -5.65 7.96 -7.99
C TRP A 18 -6.07 6.54 -7.58
N LEU A 19 -5.83 6.16 -6.32
CA LEU A 19 -6.26 4.86 -5.79
C LEU A 19 -7.78 4.68 -5.87
N ALA A 20 -8.55 5.69 -5.47
CA ALA A 20 -10.02 5.65 -5.53
C ALA A 20 -10.54 5.48 -6.97
N SER A 21 -9.98 6.25 -7.91
CA SER A 21 -10.34 6.15 -9.32
C SER A 21 -9.97 4.79 -9.93
N ARG A 22 -8.82 4.24 -9.52
CA ARG A 22 -8.39 2.90 -9.94
C ARG A 22 -9.31 1.81 -9.41
N GLU A 23 -9.69 1.87 -8.14
CA GLU A 23 -10.62 0.94 -7.50
C GLU A 23 -12.01 0.98 -8.16
N ALA A 24 -12.49 2.19 -8.51
CA ALA A 24 -13.77 2.36 -9.21
C ALA A 24 -13.73 2.01 -10.71
N GLY A 25 -12.55 1.78 -11.29
CA GLY A 25 -12.37 1.56 -12.72
C GLY A 25 -12.68 2.78 -13.60
N ARG A 26 -12.86 3.97 -13.00
CA ARG A 26 -13.19 5.24 -13.67
C ARG A 26 -12.65 6.41 -12.86
N ASP A 27 -12.43 7.54 -13.51
CA ASP A 27 -12.00 8.75 -12.80
C ASP A 27 -13.14 9.26 -11.89
N LEU A 28 -12.80 9.55 -10.62
CA LEU A 28 -13.71 10.08 -9.61
C LEU A 28 -13.47 11.59 -9.41
N PRO A 29 -14.44 12.34 -8.86
CA PRO A 29 -14.20 13.69 -8.40
C PRO A 29 -13.45 13.70 -7.05
N ALA A 30 -12.78 14.82 -6.72
CA ALA A 30 -11.90 14.89 -5.55
C ALA A 30 -12.62 14.86 -4.19
N ASP A 31 -13.91 15.18 -4.19
CA ASP A 31 -14.82 15.18 -3.04
C ASP A 31 -15.60 13.86 -2.88
N ASP A 32 -15.35 12.87 -3.75
CA ASP A 32 -15.98 11.56 -3.65
C ASP A 32 -15.64 10.88 -2.30
N PRO A 33 -16.61 10.26 -1.61
CA PRO A 33 -16.37 9.56 -0.35
C PRO A 33 -15.26 8.50 -0.41
N ALA A 34 -15.08 7.83 -1.56
CA ALA A 34 -14.00 6.85 -1.75
C ALA A 34 -12.61 7.51 -1.68
N VAL A 35 -12.48 8.75 -2.18
CA VAL A 35 -11.24 9.54 -2.10
C VAL A 35 -10.95 9.93 -0.66
N ALA A 36 -11.97 10.33 0.09
CA ALA A 36 -11.84 10.63 1.52
C ALA A 36 -11.41 9.38 2.32
N SER A 37 -11.98 8.21 2.01
CA SER A 37 -11.59 6.94 2.62
C SER A 37 -10.12 6.59 2.36
N PHE A 38 -9.63 6.71 1.12
CA PHE A 38 -8.22 6.48 0.82
C PHE A 38 -7.30 7.51 1.47
N ARG A 39 -7.74 8.76 1.63
CA ARG A 39 -6.97 9.78 2.35
C ARG A 39 -6.76 9.39 3.81
N ALA A 40 -7.81 8.90 4.47
CA ALA A 40 -7.71 8.40 5.85
C ALA A 40 -6.78 7.17 5.93
N LEU A 41 -6.92 6.22 5.00
CA LEU A 41 -6.08 5.03 4.97
C LEU A 41 -4.59 5.34 4.74
N LEU A 42 -4.28 6.28 3.85
CA LEU A 42 -2.91 6.75 3.61
C LEU A 42 -2.35 7.52 4.80
N HIS A 43 -3.18 8.22 5.57
CA HIS A 43 -2.77 8.85 6.83
C HIS A 43 -2.43 7.81 7.89
N GLU A 44 -3.23 6.75 8.02
CA GLU A 44 -2.91 5.64 8.94
C GLU A 44 -1.59 4.93 8.58
N ALA A 45 -1.28 4.84 7.28
CA ALA A 45 0.01 4.35 6.82
C ALA A 45 1.16 5.31 7.18
N ASP A 46 0.97 6.62 6.97
CA ASP A 46 1.98 7.66 7.24
C ASP A 46 2.42 7.70 8.71
N ILE A 47 1.52 7.43 9.67
CA ILE A 47 1.88 7.42 11.10
C ILE A 47 2.56 6.12 11.58
N ARG A 48 2.60 5.07 10.74
CA ARG A 48 3.20 3.75 11.05
C ARG A 48 4.47 3.47 10.24
N PHE A 49 4.51 3.95 9.00
CA PHE A 49 5.58 3.70 8.05
C PHE A 49 6.34 4.98 7.71
N SER A 50 7.59 4.84 7.31
CA SER A 50 8.47 5.98 7.00
C SER A 50 8.31 6.54 5.58
N GLU A 51 7.39 6.01 4.78
CA GLU A 51 7.26 6.36 3.36
C GLU A 51 6.10 7.32 3.11
N ALA A 52 6.31 8.31 2.23
CA ALA A 52 5.26 9.24 1.82
C ALA A 52 4.08 8.52 1.15
N SER A 53 2.88 9.09 1.24
CA SER A 53 1.64 8.49 0.71
C SER A 53 1.71 8.14 -0.78
N ARG A 54 2.52 8.85 -1.58
CA ARG A 54 2.79 8.52 -2.99
C ARG A 54 3.47 7.15 -3.13
N MET A 55 4.51 6.90 -2.34
CA MET A 55 5.25 5.64 -2.37
C MET A 55 4.40 4.49 -1.85
N VAL A 56 3.64 4.70 -0.75
CA VAL A 56 2.67 3.73 -0.24
C VAL A 56 1.66 3.33 -1.33
N ALA A 57 1.06 4.31 -2.02
CA ALA A 57 0.11 4.05 -3.09
C ALA A 57 0.73 3.27 -4.26
N ASN A 58 1.90 3.71 -4.73
CA ASN A 58 2.63 3.05 -5.82
C ASN A 58 2.96 1.60 -5.49
N ARG A 59 3.48 1.35 -4.28
CA ARG A 59 3.86 0.01 -3.83
C ARG A 59 2.65 -0.90 -3.64
N ALA A 60 1.53 -0.39 -3.15
CA ALA A 60 0.29 -1.16 -3.07
C ALA A 60 -0.21 -1.61 -4.46
N VAL A 61 -0.12 -0.73 -5.47
CA VAL A 61 -0.45 -1.08 -6.86
C VAL A 61 0.56 -2.08 -7.45
N GLN A 62 1.86 -1.96 -7.13
CA GLN A 62 2.87 -2.93 -7.52
C GLN A 62 2.61 -4.31 -6.92
N VAL A 63 2.29 -4.39 -5.62
CA VAL A 63 1.93 -5.64 -4.94
C VAL A 63 0.71 -6.30 -5.57
N GLN A 64 -0.34 -5.52 -5.88
CA GLN A 64 -1.49 -6.02 -6.64
C GLN A 64 -1.05 -6.72 -7.94
N GLY A 65 -0.15 -6.11 -8.71
CA GLY A 65 0.40 -6.70 -9.94
C GLY A 65 1.15 -8.00 -9.68
N MET A 66 2.07 -8.01 -8.73
CA MET A 66 2.88 -9.18 -8.37
C MET A 66 2.04 -10.37 -7.87
N LEU A 67 0.95 -10.09 -7.15
CA LEU A 67 0.00 -11.11 -6.69
C LEU A 67 -0.86 -11.62 -7.86
N ALA A 68 -1.34 -10.73 -8.73
CA ALA A 68 -2.15 -11.08 -9.88
C ALA A 68 -1.41 -11.99 -10.88
N GLU A 69 -0.12 -11.75 -11.11
CA GLU A 69 0.75 -12.62 -11.92
C GLU A 69 0.80 -14.08 -11.42
N ARG A 70 0.47 -14.29 -10.15
CA ARG A 70 0.46 -15.58 -9.47
C ARG A 70 -0.96 -16.11 -9.23
N GLY A 71 -1.97 -15.48 -9.83
CA GLY A 71 -3.38 -15.86 -9.71
C GLY A 71 -4.06 -15.40 -8.40
N VAL A 72 -3.39 -14.59 -7.58
CA VAL A 72 -3.97 -14.05 -6.34
C VAL A 72 -4.63 -12.71 -6.63
N LYS A 73 -5.94 -12.62 -6.38
CA LYS A 73 -6.69 -11.37 -6.52
C LYS A 73 -6.69 -10.62 -5.21
N GLU A 74 -6.06 -9.46 -5.20
CA GLU A 74 -6.02 -8.56 -4.05
C GLU A 74 -5.93 -7.11 -4.53
N THR A 75 -6.66 -6.23 -3.89
CA THR A 75 -6.72 -4.80 -4.25
C THR A 75 -5.64 -4.00 -3.51
N PRO A 76 -5.22 -2.83 -4.03
CA PRO A 76 -4.29 -1.95 -3.32
C PRO A 76 -4.82 -1.53 -1.95
N ARG A 77 -6.15 -1.35 -1.81
CA ARG A 77 -6.80 -1.08 -0.51
C ARG A 77 -6.52 -2.20 0.49
N GLU A 78 -6.80 -3.45 0.10
CA GLU A 78 -6.60 -4.61 0.97
C GLU A 78 -5.14 -4.78 1.40
N VAL A 79 -4.19 -4.48 0.51
CA VAL A 79 -2.77 -4.46 0.84
C VAL A 79 -2.47 -3.42 1.91
N ILE A 80 -2.88 -2.16 1.71
CA ILE A 80 -2.59 -1.08 2.67
C ILE A 80 -3.27 -1.36 4.01
N GLU A 81 -4.55 -1.74 4.02
CA GLU A 81 -5.29 -2.10 5.24
C GLU A 81 -4.62 -3.25 5.99
N GLY A 82 -4.21 -4.30 5.27
CA GLY A 82 -3.50 -5.43 5.85
C GLY A 82 -2.20 -5.01 6.53
N LEU A 83 -1.37 -4.22 5.85
CA LEU A 83 -0.09 -3.79 6.40
C LEU A 83 -0.25 -2.78 7.55
N VAL A 84 -1.21 -1.86 7.46
CA VAL A 84 -1.57 -0.95 8.56
C VAL A 84 -2.03 -1.72 9.81
N SER A 85 -2.73 -2.84 9.64
CA SER A 85 -3.23 -3.64 10.77
C SER A 85 -2.12 -4.35 11.57
N ILE A 86 -0.94 -4.51 10.98
CA ILE A 86 0.21 -5.17 11.61
C ILE A 86 1.35 -4.21 11.98
N GLY A 87 1.34 -2.97 11.46
CA GLY A 87 2.30 -1.94 11.83
C GLY A 87 1.90 -1.20 13.10
N GLU A 88 2.87 -0.93 13.96
CA GLU A 88 2.65 -0.18 15.19
C GLU A 88 2.91 1.32 14.97
N ILE A 89 2.13 2.18 15.66
CA ILE A 89 2.31 3.64 15.55
C ILE A 89 3.70 4.01 16.08
N GLY A 90 4.45 4.79 15.30
CA GLY A 90 5.81 5.21 15.66
C GLY A 90 6.90 4.17 15.44
N GLU A 91 6.58 2.95 14.99
CA GLU A 91 7.59 1.95 14.58
C GLU A 91 8.44 2.46 13.40
N ARG A 92 7.84 3.29 12.53
CA ARG A 92 8.50 3.92 11.37
C ARG A 92 9.12 2.88 10.43
N ALA A 93 8.46 1.74 10.26
CA ALA A 93 8.89 0.66 9.39
C ALA A 93 8.94 1.08 7.90
N GLY A 94 9.69 0.32 7.09
CA GLY A 94 9.69 0.45 5.64
C GLY A 94 8.45 -0.19 5.03
N PHE A 95 7.61 0.59 4.34
CA PHE A 95 6.40 0.05 3.71
C PHE A 95 6.77 -0.90 2.57
N GLY A 96 7.76 -0.56 1.75
CA GLY A 96 8.21 -1.36 0.62
C GLY A 96 8.87 -2.66 0.99
N GLU A 97 9.73 -2.66 2.01
CA GLU A 97 10.30 -3.90 2.51
C GLU A 97 9.19 -4.77 3.12
N THR A 98 8.26 -4.19 3.86
CA THR A 98 7.08 -4.91 4.37
C THR A 98 6.24 -5.51 3.24
N CYS A 99 6.01 -4.78 2.14
CA CYS A 99 5.35 -5.28 0.94
C CYS A 99 6.09 -6.48 0.32
N GLN A 100 7.42 -6.44 0.24
CA GLN A 100 8.22 -7.54 -0.31
C GLN A 100 8.08 -8.81 0.55
N HIS A 101 8.15 -8.66 1.87
CA HIS A 101 7.91 -9.74 2.82
C HIS A 101 6.47 -10.28 2.70
N TYR A 102 5.49 -9.39 2.51
CA TYR A 102 4.10 -9.75 2.34
C TYR A 102 3.88 -10.59 1.07
N VAL A 103 4.40 -10.15 -0.08
CA VAL A 103 4.31 -10.93 -1.32
C VAL A 103 4.93 -12.31 -1.13
N ASN A 104 6.12 -12.41 -0.53
CA ASN A 104 6.76 -13.70 -0.26
C ASN A 104 5.88 -14.62 0.62
N ALA A 105 5.19 -14.06 1.62
CA ALA A 105 4.27 -14.82 2.47
C ALA A 105 2.99 -15.24 1.72
N ARG A 106 2.46 -14.41 0.82
CA ARG A 106 1.30 -14.75 -0.02
C ARG A 106 1.59 -15.81 -1.07
N VAL A 107 2.86 -15.93 -1.48
CA VAL A 107 3.32 -16.98 -2.38
C VAL A 107 3.33 -18.34 -1.71
N THR A 108 3.66 -18.39 -0.42
CA THR A 108 3.71 -19.63 0.36
C THR A 108 2.35 -19.99 0.98
N SER A 109 1.43 -19.02 1.11
CA SER A 109 0.08 -19.23 1.64
C SER A 109 -1.00 -18.45 0.86
N PRO A 110 -2.04 -19.13 0.34
CA PRO A 110 -3.18 -18.45 -0.28
C PRO A 110 -4.08 -17.72 0.72
N ASP A 111 -3.84 -17.86 2.04
CA ASP A 111 -4.55 -17.12 3.09
C ASP A 111 -3.83 -15.81 3.48
N ARG A 112 -4.53 -14.68 3.31
CA ARG A 112 -4.05 -13.33 3.66
C ARG A 112 -3.84 -13.18 5.17
N ALA A 113 -4.76 -13.67 5.99
CA ALA A 113 -4.67 -13.53 7.44
C ALA A 113 -3.46 -14.28 7.99
N ALA A 114 -3.19 -15.48 7.45
CA ALA A 114 -1.99 -16.25 7.80
C ALA A 114 -0.70 -15.53 7.39
N ALA A 115 -0.67 -14.91 6.20
CA ALA A 115 0.49 -14.13 5.74
C ALA A 115 0.76 -12.92 6.66
N LEU A 116 -0.27 -12.12 6.98
CA LEU A 116 -0.15 -10.97 7.89
C LEU A 116 0.29 -11.40 9.30
N ALA A 117 -0.28 -12.49 9.83
CA ALA A 117 0.11 -13.04 11.12
C ALA A 117 1.57 -13.50 11.14
N ALA A 118 2.09 -14.04 10.03
CA ALA A 118 3.49 -14.41 9.92
C ALA A 118 4.43 -13.19 9.96
N LEU A 119 4.03 -12.09 9.32
CA LEU A 119 4.79 -10.82 9.37
C LEU A 119 4.77 -10.22 10.79
N LYS A 120 3.61 -10.18 11.46
CA LYS A 120 3.46 -9.61 12.80
C LYS A 120 4.28 -10.31 13.91
N ARG A 121 4.73 -11.55 13.68
CA ARG A 121 5.53 -12.31 14.65
C ARG A 121 6.96 -11.79 14.81
N ARG A 122 7.38 -10.83 14.00
CA ARG A 122 8.71 -10.23 14.01
C ARG A 122 8.56 -8.71 13.91
N PRO A 123 9.53 -7.91 14.40
CA PRO A 123 9.56 -6.49 14.09
C PRO A 123 9.51 -6.28 12.58
N LEU A 124 8.74 -5.30 12.13
CA LEU A 124 8.68 -4.99 10.70
C LEU A 124 10.06 -4.47 10.24
N PRO A 125 10.43 -4.73 8.97
CA PRO A 125 11.70 -4.27 8.46
C PRO A 125 11.78 -2.74 8.45
N ALA A 126 12.97 -2.20 8.74
CA ALA A 126 13.24 -0.77 8.60
C ALA A 126 13.14 -0.33 7.13
N ALA A 127 12.94 0.98 6.91
CA ALA A 127 12.98 1.55 5.56
C ALA A 127 14.37 1.36 4.93
N ALA A 128 14.39 1.03 3.64
CA ALA A 128 15.64 0.97 2.88
C ALA A 128 16.21 2.39 2.69
N PRO A 129 17.54 2.54 2.58
CA PRO A 129 18.15 3.85 2.31
C PRO A 129 17.61 4.44 1.01
N GLY A 130 16.99 5.62 1.08
CA GLY A 130 16.37 6.30 -0.07
C GLY A 130 14.84 6.25 -0.14
N ASP A 131 14.18 5.50 0.74
CA ASP A 131 12.71 5.49 0.92
C ASP A 131 12.23 6.48 2.00
N GLU A 132 13.16 7.16 2.67
CA GLU A 132 12.89 8.12 3.73
C GLU A 132 12.19 9.38 3.18
N VAL A 133 11.20 9.89 3.92
CA VAL A 133 10.54 11.17 3.62
C VAL A 133 11.62 12.27 3.49
N LYS A 134 11.76 12.84 2.29
CA LYS A 134 12.41 14.15 2.11
C LYS A 134 11.46 15.26 2.54
#